data_AF-A0AAD7JX30-F1
#
_entry.id   AF-A0AAD7JX30-F1
#
_cell.length_a   1.000
_cell.length_b   1.000
_cell.length_c   1.000
_cell.angle_alpha   90.00
_cell.angle_beta   90.00
_cell.angle_gamma   90.00
#
_symmetry.space_group_name_H-M   'P 1'
#
loop_
_entity.id
_entity.type
_entity.pdbx_description
1 polymer ?
#
loop_
_entity_poly.entity_id
_entity_poly.type
_entity_poly.pdbx_seq_one_letter_code
_entity_poly.pdbx_strand_id
1 'polypeptide(L)'
;MTSVLNSFAATPSMGTSLSEVVSNAIFLERRGGQDLADFDAELDLDAERNALAPPADDGAMDTDAATDMDSLLRDNVLQVDSATIHNVAQAVNIQTSAGYKRQGLIRRGQDIYTPNPPEKMPEWICAWIMHSCDNIRIDGTQRPATEIRLSFTNTQKMRAVASWNFAQVNDQGNVQWQKNEATKKWGGNPSVSPLVAHYMASLKRRKIQSGETASSARAITPAMLETLYDFNHENGRSTMKPYGSAEPKRWSGARARRLCWTAYLIAFTCLLRVDEVLKIQAHEIRLDPDSDALIVTLPFRKTQQYGEIEPFYLYPLSAEQAHLCPVRAYAEWLSASKIRSGYLFPKIGAGDKLMTDKDEPMSSSEFLEMFRNHLIDIEIDPYPYGTHSFRRGGCQYLHIYRRWPIRDICQWGGWSTGFSSLTIVKYLISSNDSPMVQRRDFFNPDRALQLKCMYCGRSCNCA
;
A
#
# COMPACT_ATOMS: atom_id res chain seq x y z
N MET A 1 -37.19 12.84 31.94
CA MET A 1 -35.76 12.66 32.27
C MET A 1 -34.99 13.73 31.52
N THR A 2 -34.90 14.88 32.17
CA THR A 2 -34.62 16.18 31.58
C THR A 2 -33.33 16.71 32.21
N SER A 3 -32.20 16.01 31.97
CA SER A 3 -30.92 16.40 32.61
C SER A 3 -29.64 16.02 31.84
N VAL A 4 -29.69 15.86 30.50
CA VAL A 4 -28.48 15.65 29.68
C VAL A 4 -28.36 16.67 28.53
N LEU A 5 -29.29 17.63 28.43
CA LEU A 5 -29.36 18.60 27.31
C LEU A 5 -28.75 19.99 27.59
N ASN A 6 -28.06 20.21 28.72
CA ASN A 6 -27.64 21.57 29.12
C ASN A 6 -26.13 21.79 29.40
N SER A 7 -25.22 20.95 28.88
CA SER A 7 -23.77 21.15 29.13
C SER A 7 -22.91 21.61 27.94
N PHE A 8 -23.49 21.98 26.78
CA PHE A 8 -22.70 22.45 25.63
C PHE A 8 -23.12 23.81 25.05
N ALA A 9 -23.62 24.69 25.91
CA ALA A 9 -23.68 26.13 25.64
C ALA A 9 -22.48 26.83 26.33
N ALA A 10 -21.28 26.48 25.90
CA ALA A 10 -20.07 27.23 26.21
C ALA A 10 -19.20 27.24 24.96
N THR A 11 -19.43 28.23 24.10
CA THR A 11 -18.41 28.69 23.15
C THR A 11 -17.15 29.04 23.94
N PRO A 12 -16.01 28.37 23.73
CA PRO A 12 -14.74 28.88 24.20
C PRO A 12 -14.35 30.02 23.26
N SER A 13 -14.39 31.25 23.78
CA SER A 13 -13.66 32.35 23.18
C SER A 13 -12.17 32.16 23.47
N MET A 14 -11.41 31.62 22.50
CA MET A 14 -9.95 31.79 22.40
C MET A 14 -9.47 31.63 20.94
N GLY A 15 -9.52 32.72 20.18
CA GLY A 15 -8.32 33.37 19.64
C GLY A 15 -7.47 32.73 18.53
N THR A 16 -7.74 31.50 18.07
CA THR A 16 -6.89 30.88 17.03
C THR A 16 -7.72 30.52 15.80
N SER A 17 -7.41 31.14 14.66
CA SER A 17 -8.09 30.86 13.39
C SER A 17 -7.74 29.46 12.88
N LEU A 18 -8.63 28.83 12.10
CA LEU A 18 -8.35 27.53 11.47
C LEU A 18 -7.03 27.53 10.68
N SER A 19 -6.70 28.66 10.04
CA SER A 19 -5.45 28.86 9.31
C SER A 19 -4.24 28.78 10.24
N GLU A 20 -4.32 29.39 11.43
CA GLU A 20 -3.26 29.29 12.44
C GLU A 20 -3.13 27.88 13.01
N VAL A 21 -4.23 27.16 13.22
CA VAL A 21 -4.17 25.78 13.71
C VAL A 21 -3.54 24.84 12.69
N VAL A 22 -3.94 24.94 11.40
CA VAL A 22 -3.33 24.16 10.31
C VAL A 22 -1.85 24.53 10.14
N SER A 23 -1.52 25.82 10.17
CA SER A 23 -0.13 26.29 10.09
C SER A 23 0.69 25.78 11.26
N ASN A 24 0.18 25.87 12.49
CA ASN A 24 0.85 25.32 13.67
C ASN A 24 1.03 23.81 13.54
N ALA A 25 0.03 23.07 13.06
CA ALA A 25 0.17 21.63 12.80
C ALA A 25 1.23 21.30 11.75
N ILE A 26 1.48 22.19 10.78
CA ILE A 26 2.58 22.07 9.81
C ILE A 26 3.92 22.40 10.48
N PHE A 27 3.98 23.42 11.34
CA PHE A 27 5.21 24.02 11.87
C PHE A 27 5.61 23.57 13.29
N LEU A 28 4.81 22.77 14.00
CA LEU A 28 5.13 22.25 15.34
C LEU A 28 6.49 21.54 15.40
N GLU A 29 7.02 21.08 14.26
CA GLU A 29 8.32 20.41 14.14
C GLU A 29 9.51 21.37 13.92
N ARG A 30 9.30 22.65 13.57
CA ARG A 30 10.40 23.62 13.34
C ARG A 30 11.20 23.96 14.60
N ARG A 31 10.68 23.64 15.80
CA ARG A 31 11.38 23.87 17.07
C ARG A 31 12.42 22.79 17.41
N GLY A 32 12.57 21.76 16.57
CA GLY A 32 13.46 20.61 16.80
C GLY A 32 14.82 20.63 16.08
N GLY A 33 15.17 21.67 15.30
CA GLY A 33 16.53 21.84 14.77
C GLY A 33 16.98 20.78 13.74
N GLN A 34 16.21 20.55 12.67
CA GLN A 34 16.72 19.88 11.47
C GLN A 34 16.52 20.78 10.25
N ASP A 35 17.63 21.04 9.55
CA ASP A 35 17.71 21.93 8.41
C ASP A 35 16.83 21.49 7.24
N LEU A 36 16.18 22.49 6.63
CA LEU A 36 15.51 22.42 5.35
C LEU A 36 16.55 22.23 4.24
N ALA A 37 16.90 20.99 3.94
CA ALA A 37 17.56 20.65 2.69
C ALA A 37 16.65 19.70 1.91
N ASP A 38 16.04 20.25 0.85
CA ASP A 38 15.54 19.58 -0.34
C ASP A 38 14.74 18.30 -0.12
N PHE A 39 13.42 18.45 0.06
CA PHE A 39 12.51 17.38 -0.32
C PHE A 39 11.26 18.00 -0.94
N ASP A 40 11.17 17.87 -2.27
CA ASP A 40 9.93 18.06 -3.00
C ASP A 40 8.86 17.18 -2.33
N ALA A 41 7.85 17.84 -1.75
CA ALA A 41 6.69 17.19 -1.17
C ALA A 41 5.78 16.67 -2.29
N GLU A 42 6.31 15.85 -3.19
CA GLU A 42 5.54 15.14 -4.19
C GLU A 42 4.92 13.90 -3.52
N LEU A 43 3.97 14.18 -2.62
CA LEU A 43 3.05 13.16 -2.14
C LEU A 43 2.25 12.63 -3.31
N ASP A 44 2.12 11.31 -3.33
CA ASP A 44 1.74 10.45 -4.44
C ASP A 44 0.34 10.70 -5.04
N LEU A 45 0.16 11.82 -5.74
CA LEU A 45 -1.05 12.13 -6.49
C LEU A 45 -1.36 11.02 -7.53
N ASP A 46 -0.33 10.36 -8.06
CA ASP A 46 -0.45 9.29 -9.07
C ASP A 46 -0.89 7.92 -8.49
N ALA A 47 -0.43 7.52 -7.29
CA ALA A 47 -0.94 6.31 -6.65
C ALA A 47 -2.31 6.52 -6.01
N GLU A 48 -2.61 7.74 -5.55
CA GLU A 48 -3.97 8.15 -5.18
C GLU A 48 -4.88 8.09 -6.42
N ARG A 49 -4.42 8.54 -7.61
CA ARG A 49 -5.13 8.42 -8.89
C ARG A 49 -5.40 6.98 -9.32
N ASN A 50 -4.40 6.08 -9.22
CA ASN A 50 -4.54 4.66 -9.59
C ASN A 50 -5.40 3.84 -8.60
N ALA A 51 -5.69 4.38 -7.41
CA ALA A 51 -6.59 3.75 -6.45
C ALA A 51 -8.07 3.93 -6.79
N LEU A 52 -8.41 4.85 -7.71
CA LEU A 52 -9.76 5.33 -7.99
C LEU A 52 -10.19 5.18 -9.47
N ALA A 53 -9.42 4.45 -10.29
CA ALA A 53 -9.80 4.18 -11.67
C ALA A 53 -10.97 3.17 -11.72
N PRO A 54 -12.09 3.48 -12.40
CA PRO A 54 -13.22 2.56 -12.52
C PRO A 54 -12.86 1.32 -13.37
N PRO A 55 -13.35 0.11 -13.05
CA PRO A 55 -13.52 -0.96 -14.04
C PRO A 55 -14.75 -0.71 -14.92
N ALA A 56 -14.75 -1.34 -16.08
CA ALA A 56 -15.86 -1.31 -17.04
C ALA A 56 -17.16 -1.89 -16.44
N ASP A 57 -18.26 -1.45 -17.05
CA ASP A 57 -19.66 -1.62 -16.67
C ASP A 57 -20.18 -3.04 -16.90
N ASP A 58 -20.59 -3.70 -15.81
CA ASP A 58 -21.21 -5.01 -15.83
C ASP A 58 -22.38 -5.06 -14.81
N GLY A 59 -23.51 -4.42 -15.15
CA GLY A 59 -24.86 -4.94 -14.89
C GLY A 59 -25.37 -5.17 -13.45
N ALA A 60 -26.31 -4.29 -13.06
CA ALA A 60 -27.50 -4.51 -12.22
C ALA A 60 -27.41 -4.75 -10.69
N MET A 61 -28.32 -4.04 -10.04
CA MET A 61 -28.53 -3.73 -8.63
C MET A 61 -29.22 -4.86 -7.83
N ASP A 62 -28.98 -4.93 -6.52
CA ASP A 62 -30.10 -5.13 -5.58
C ASP A 62 -29.85 -4.42 -4.24
N THR A 63 -30.91 -3.82 -3.72
CA THR A 63 -30.94 -2.91 -2.57
C THR A 63 -31.53 -3.60 -1.35
N ASP A 64 -30.82 -3.59 -0.22
CA ASP A 64 -31.34 -3.27 1.12
C ASP A 64 -30.32 -3.62 2.21
N ALA A 65 -29.92 -2.62 3.01
CA ALA A 65 -29.67 -2.72 4.45
C ALA A 65 -28.98 -1.43 4.94
N ALA A 66 -29.68 -0.69 5.80
CA ALA A 66 -29.12 0.36 6.64
C ALA A 66 -28.00 -0.24 7.52
N THR A 67 -26.76 -0.10 7.05
CA THR A 67 -25.57 -0.65 7.71
C THR A 67 -24.75 0.49 8.29
N ASP A 68 -24.30 0.31 9.53
CA ASP A 68 -23.54 1.26 10.34
C ASP A 68 -22.41 1.95 9.53
N MET A 69 -22.53 3.26 9.30
CA MET A 69 -21.63 4.05 8.43
C MET A 69 -20.16 4.01 8.87
N ASP A 70 -19.92 3.76 10.15
CA ASP A 70 -18.57 3.70 10.73
C ASP A 70 -17.89 2.35 10.43
N SER A 71 -18.63 1.31 10.03
CA SER A 71 -18.09 0.03 9.56
C SER A 71 -17.71 0.05 8.08
N LEU A 72 -18.50 0.75 7.24
CA LEU A 72 -18.23 0.91 5.80
C LEU A 72 -16.88 1.58 5.50
N LEU A 73 -16.46 2.54 6.35
CA LEU A 73 -15.15 3.19 6.25
C LEU A 73 -13.99 2.31 6.73
N ARG A 74 -14.27 1.33 7.60
CA ARG A 74 -13.26 0.39 8.12
C ARG A 74 -12.96 -0.73 7.13
N ASP A 75 -13.98 -1.22 6.43
CA ASP A 75 -13.88 -2.47 5.68
C ASP A 75 -13.69 -2.29 4.15
N ASN A 76 -14.11 -1.18 3.54
CA ASN A 76 -14.21 -1.10 2.07
C ASN A 76 -13.29 -0.07 1.39
N VAL A 77 -11.97 -0.30 1.38
CA VAL A 77 -11.09 0.22 0.30
C VAL A 77 -10.03 -0.82 -0.06
N LEU A 78 -10.47 -2.05 -0.27
CA LEU A 78 -9.72 -3.05 -1.02
C LEU A 78 -10.74 -3.75 -1.93
N GLN A 79 -10.59 -3.55 -3.24
CA GLN A 79 -11.47 -4.03 -4.32
C GLN A 79 -12.73 -3.20 -4.49
N VAL A 80 -12.76 -2.38 -5.54
CA VAL A 80 -13.83 -1.40 -5.71
C VAL A 80 -14.07 -1.15 -7.19
N ASP A 81 -15.26 -1.52 -7.67
CA ASP A 81 -15.80 -1.09 -8.96
C ASP A 81 -16.18 0.41 -8.94
N SER A 82 -16.56 0.98 -10.09
CA SER A 82 -16.89 2.40 -10.18
C SER A 82 -18.04 2.81 -9.25
N ALA A 83 -19.00 1.89 -9.06
CA ALA A 83 -20.15 2.10 -8.20
C ALA A 83 -19.75 2.18 -6.73
N THR A 84 -18.82 1.33 -6.29
CA THR A 84 -18.36 1.32 -4.91
C THR A 84 -17.43 2.52 -4.63
N ILE A 85 -16.66 3.01 -5.63
CA ILE A 85 -15.91 4.28 -5.52
C ILE A 85 -16.89 5.45 -5.36
N HIS A 86 -17.93 5.50 -6.19
CA HIS A 86 -18.97 6.51 -6.10
C HIS A 86 -19.68 6.47 -4.75
N ASN A 87 -20.02 5.27 -4.25
CA ASN A 87 -20.69 5.09 -2.96
C ASN A 87 -19.77 5.50 -1.79
N VAL A 88 -18.48 5.15 -1.84
CA VAL A 88 -17.49 5.61 -0.85
C VAL A 88 -17.33 7.12 -0.92
N ALA A 89 -17.22 7.69 -2.12
CA ALA A 89 -17.11 9.14 -2.32
C ALA A 89 -18.35 9.87 -1.80
N GLN A 90 -19.55 9.33 -2.03
CA GLN A 90 -20.82 9.88 -1.55
C GLN A 90 -20.95 9.77 -0.04
N ALA A 91 -20.61 8.62 0.55
CA ALA A 91 -20.60 8.41 2.01
C ALA A 91 -19.61 9.36 2.70
N VAL A 92 -18.40 9.50 2.13
CA VAL A 92 -17.39 10.44 2.59
C VAL A 92 -17.87 11.89 2.42
N ASN A 93 -18.53 12.24 1.32
CA ASN A 93 -19.13 13.57 1.16
C ASN A 93 -20.14 13.84 2.28
N ILE A 94 -21.03 12.90 2.55
CA ILE A 94 -22.04 13.01 3.61
C ILE A 94 -21.36 13.23 4.97
N GLN A 95 -20.34 12.42 5.30
CA GLN A 95 -19.62 12.54 6.58
C GLN A 95 -18.89 13.88 6.70
N THR A 96 -18.18 14.28 5.64
CA THR A 96 -17.38 15.51 5.61
C THR A 96 -18.30 16.74 5.71
N SER A 97 -19.37 16.76 4.91
CA SER A 97 -20.42 17.77 4.96
C SER A 97 -21.11 17.83 6.32
N ALA A 98 -21.42 16.69 6.95
CA ALA A 98 -22.02 16.66 8.28
C ALA A 98 -21.06 17.18 9.37
N GLY A 99 -19.77 16.83 9.28
CA GLY A 99 -18.72 17.35 10.15
C GLY A 99 -18.60 18.88 10.08
N TYR A 100 -18.50 19.44 8.88
CA TYR A 100 -18.39 20.88 8.68
C TYR A 100 -19.67 21.65 9.04
N LYS A 101 -20.86 21.07 8.79
CA LYS A 101 -22.14 21.65 9.25
C LYS A 101 -22.18 21.77 10.77
N ARG A 102 -21.74 20.75 11.50
CA ARG A 102 -21.66 20.77 12.96
C ARG A 102 -20.69 21.84 13.48
N GLN A 103 -19.63 22.12 12.72
CA GLN A 103 -18.63 23.13 13.07
C GLN A 103 -18.97 24.54 12.56
N GLY A 104 -20.13 24.74 11.92
CA GLY A 104 -20.56 26.03 11.40
C GLY A 104 -19.75 26.54 10.19
N LEU A 105 -18.94 25.67 9.56
CA LEU A 105 -18.07 26.04 8.44
C LEU A 105 -18.83 26.16 7.11
N ILE A 106 -19.96 25.45 6.97
CA ILE A 106 -20.83 25.49 5.79
C ILE A 106 -22.31 25.64 6.19
N ARG A 107 -23.12 26.27 5.34
CA ARG A 107 -24.56 26.47 5.57
C ARG A 107 -25.34 25.15 5.41
N ARG A 108 -26.49 25.01 6.11
CA ARG A 108 -27.41 23.88 5.89
C ARG A 108 -27.87 23.85 4.42
N GLY A 109 -27.68 22.71 3.75
CA GLY A 109 -28.05 22.50 2.33
C GLY A 109 -26.93 22.75 1.32
N GLN A 110 -25.75 23.24 1.74
CA GLN A 110 -24.61 23.46 0.85
C GLN A 110 -23.74 22.20 0.73
N ASP A 111 -23.41 21.80 -0.50
CA ASP A 111 -22.41 20.77 -0.79
C ASP A 111 -21.00 21.38 -0.77
N ILE A 112 -20.04 20.62 -0.25
CA ILE A 112 -18.63 20.99 -0.14
C ILE A 112 -17.90 20.78 -1.47
N TYR A 113 -18.35 19.80 -2.25
CA TYR A 113 -17.83 19.49 -3.57
C TYR A 113 -18.65 20.28 -4.57
N THR A 114 -18.17 21.49 -4.88
CA THR A 114 -18.82 22.44 -5.79
C THR A 114 -17.88 22.80 -6.94
N PRO A 115 -18.41 23.12 -8.14
CA PRO A 115 -17.61 23.62 -9.26
C PRO A 115 -16.86 24.93 -8.96
N ASN A 116 -17.20 25.63 -7.88
CA ASN A 116 -16.49 26.82 -7.43
C ASN A 116 -16.11 26.68 -5.96
N PRO A 117 -15.06 25.89 -5.64
CA PRO A 117 -14.63 25.73 -4.26
C PRO A 117 -14.21 27.08 -3.67
N PRO A 118 -14.51 27.36 -2.39
CA PRO A 118 -14.02 28.55 -1.72
C PRO A 118 -12.49 28.53 -1.62
N GLU A 119 -11.88 29.72 -1.55
CA GLU A 119 -10.43 29.90 -1.37
C GLU A 119 -9.85 29.04 -0.24
N LYS A 120 -10.60 28.91 0.86
CA LYS A 120 -10.21 28.18 2.08
C LYS A 120 -10.42 26.65 2.03
N MET A 121 -10.79 26.11 0.87
CA MET A 121 -11.05 24.67 0.73
C MET A 121 -9.84 23.79 1.11
N PRO A 122 -8.58 24.14 0.79
CA PRO A 122 -7.41 23.42 1.29
C PRO A 122 -7.36 23.30 2.83
N GLU A 123 -7.65 24.38 3.55
CA GLU A 123 -7.69 24.41 5.03
C GLU A 123 -8.79 23.51 5.55
N TRP A 124 -9.94 23.47 4.87
CA TRP A 124 -11.06 22.62 5.24
C TRP A 124 -10.68 21.15 5.08
N ILE A 125 -10.05 20.77 3.96
CA ILE A 125 -9.55 19.40 3.74
C ILE A 125 -8.59 19.01 4.87
N CYS A 126 -7.64 19.89 5.22
CA CYS A 126 -6.73 19.66 6.34
C CYS A 126 -7.50 19.49 7.66
N ALA A 127 -8.51 20.32 7.92
CA ALA A 127 -9.33 20.24 9.14
C ALA A 127 -10.11 18.92 9.24
N TRP A 128 -10.65 18.42 8.12
CA TRP A 128 -11.36 17.14 8.09
C TRP A 128 -10.42 15.98 8.36
N ILE A 129 -9.25 15.96 7.72
CA ILE A 129 -8.20 14.98 7.99
C ILE A 129 -7.74 15.08 9.46
N MET A 130 -7.54 16.30 9.96
CA MET A 130 -7.15 16.57 11.36
C MET A 130 -8.19 16.03 12.34
N HIS A 131 -9.48 16.23 12.05
CA HIS A 131 -10.57 15.74 12.87
C HIS A 131 -10.63 14.21 12.96
N SER A 132 -10.23 13.50 11.92
CA SER A 132 -10.36 12.04 11.87
C SER A 132 -9.07 11.30 12.23
N CYS A 133 -7.91 11.90 11.97
CA CYS A 133 -6.62 11.19 11.99
C CYS A 133 -5.60 11.78 12.96
N ASP A 134 -5.62 13.08 13.22
CA ASP A 134 -4.52 13.76 13.91
C ASP A 134 -4.66 13.70 15.44
N ASN A 135 -3.54 13.80 16.14
CA ASN A 135 -3.51 13.93 17.59
C ASN A 135 -3.83 15.37 18.05
N ILE A 136 -3.87 16.31 17.12
CA ILE A 136 -4.28 17.69 17.34
C ILE A 136 -5.76 17.83 16.97
N ARG A 137 -6.54 18.50 17.81
CA ARG A 137 -7.92 18.89 17.55
C ARG A 137 -7.95 20.18 16.72
N ILE A 138 -9.07 20.47 16.08
CA ILE A 138 -9.26 21.69 15.29
C ILE A 138 -9.16 22.96 16.15
N ASP A 139 -9.38 22.86 17.46
CA ASP A 139 -9.15 23.95 18.43
C ASP A 139 -7.68 24.08 18.88
N GLY A 140 -6.77 23.28 18.30
CA GLY A 140 -5.35 23.26 18.65
C GLY A 140 -4.99 22.42 19.87
N THR A 141 -5.96 21.83 20.57
CA THR A 141 -5.71 21.01 21.76
C THR A 141 -5.20 19.61 21.40
N GLN A 142 -4.44 19.00 22.29
CA GLN A 142 -3.96 17.62 22.13
C GLN A 142 -5.05 16.61 22.53
N ARG A 143 -5.21 15.55 21.74
CA ARG A 143 -6.09 14.44 22.06
C ARG A 143 -5.44 13.49 23.06
N PRO A 144 -6.21 12.91 24.00
CA PRO A 144 -5.74 11.84 24.87
C PRO A 144 -5.18 10.65 24.07
N ALA A 145 -4.18 9.97 24.62
CA ALA A 145 -3.59 8.77 24.01
C ALA A 145 -4.56 7.57 23.95
N THR A 146 -5.62 7.59 24.76
CA THR A 146 -6.64 6.53 24.84
C THR A 146 -7.71 6.62 23.75
N GLU A 147 -7.80 7.74 23.04
CA GLU A 147 -8.76 7.94 21.95
C GLU A 147 -8.26 7.23 20.68
N ILE A 148 -9.07 6.32 20.10
CA ILE A 148 -8.74 5.60 18.87
C ILE A 148 -8.68 6.60 17.70
N ARG A 149 -7.61 6.51 16.90
CA ARG A 149 -7.36 7.39 15.76
C ARG A 149 -7.26 6.57 14.48
N LEU A 150 -7.73 7.13 13.37
CA LEU A 150 -7.52 6.51 12.07
C LEU A 150 -6.04 6.58 11.68
N SER A 151 -5.56 5.54 10.97
CA SER A 151 -4.18 5.45 10.49
C SER A 151 -3.86 6.48 9.41
N PHE A 152 -2.57 6.70 9.15
CA PHE A 152 -2.08 7.46 8.01
C PHE A 152 -2.56 6.87 6.68
N THR A 153 -2.74 5.55 6.59
CA THR A 153 -3.36 4.93 5.41
C THR A 153 -4.79 5.46 5.19
N ASN A 154 -5.56 5.64 6.26
CA ASN A 154 -6.89 6.23 6.16
C ASN A 154 -6.82 7.72 5.77
N THR A 155 -5.81 8.45 6.25
CA THR A 155 -5.52 9.82 5.81
C THR A 155 -5.28 9.90 4.29
N GLN A 156 -4.48 8.99 3.74
CA GLN A 156 -4.23 8.91 2.29
C GLN A 156 -5.52 8.63 1.51
N LYS A 157 -6.36 7.73 2.01
CA LYS A 157 -7.68 7.43 1.42
C LYS A 157 -8.59 8.66 1.44
N MET A 158 -8.66 9.37 2.56
CA MET A 158 -9.45 10.60 2.70
C MET A 158 -9.04 11.65 1.67
N ARG A 159 -7.72 11.90 1.53
CA ARG A 159 -7.20 12.82 0.53
C ARG A 159 -7.55 12.37 -0.89
N ALA A 160 -7.32 11.09 -1.21
CA ALA A 160 -7.62 10.54 -2.54
C ALA A 160 -9.10 10.75 -2.93
N VAL A 161 -10.03 10.51 -1.99
CA VAL A 161 -11.46 10.75 -2.21
C VAL A 161 -11.74 12.24 -2.46
N ALA A 162 -11.11 13.15 -1.72
CA ALA A 162 -11.24 14.58 -1.99
C ALA A 162 -10.69 14.93 -3.40
N SER A 163 -9.51 14.39 -3.76
CA SER A 163 -8.91 14.56 -5.08
C SER A 163 -9.85 14.13 -6.19
N TRP A 164 -10.45 12.95 -6.07
CA TRP A 164 -11.39 12.40 -7.06
C TRP A 164 -12.64 13.26 -7.21
N ASN A 165 -13.28 13.66 -6.10
CA ASN A 165 -14.50 14.47 -6.16
C ASN A 165 -14.25 15.84 -6.82
N PHE A 166 -13.12 16.50 -6.54
CA PHE A 166 -12.81 17.76 -7.21
C PHE A 166 -12.43 17.56 -8.68
N ALA A 167 -11.72 16.49 -9.01
CA ALA A 167 -11.31 16.21 -10.39
C ALA A 167 -12.47 15.81 -11.29
N GLN A 168 -13.29 14.83 -10.89
CA GLN A 168 -14.29 14.19 -11.75
C GLN A 168 -15.70 14.78 -11.62
N VAL A 169 -16.13 15.12 -10.41
CA VAL A 169 -17.51 15.60 -10.18
C VAL A 169 -17.62 17.10 -10.47
N ASN A 170 -16.53 17.86 -10.35
CA ASN A 170 -16.52 19.32 -10.42
C ASN A 170 -15.68 19.90 -11.56
N ASP A 171 -15.18 19.04 -12.46
CA ASP A 171 -14.39 19.38 -13.64
C ASP A 171 -13.22 20.36 -13.34
N GLN A 172 -12.63 20.27 -12.14
CA GLN A 172 -11.48 21.10 -11.77
C GLN A 172 -10.15 20.51 -12.27
N GLY A 173 -10.18 19.30 -12.83
CA GLY A 173 -9.00 18.55 -13.24
C GLY A 173 -8.07 18.21 -12.07
N ASN A 174 -6.83 17.84 -12.40
CA ASN A 174 -5.77 17.50 -11.43
C ASN A 174 -4.63 18.52 -11.45
N VAL A 175 -4.95 19.79 -11.74
CA VAL A 175 -3.96 20.87 -11.74
C VAL A 175 -3.83 21.48 -10.35
N GLN A 176 -2.65 22.02 -10.07
CA GLN A 176 -2.34 22.65 -8.79
C GLN A 176 -3.36 23.75 -8.46
N TRP A 177 -3.86 23.75 -7.21
CA TRP A 177 -4.76 24.79 -6.72
C TRP A 177 -4.06 26.14 -6.73
N GLN A 178 -4.54 27.06 -7.56
CA GLN A 178 -3.93 28.37 -7.73
C GLN A 178 -4.96 29.45 -8.06
N LYS A 179 -4.63 30.68 -7.68
CA LYS A 179 -5.43 31.84 -8.03
C LYS A 179 -5.07 32.29 -9.44
N ASN A 180 -6.05 32.32 -10.32
CA ASN A 180 -5.88 32.90 -11.64
C ASN A 180 -5.82 34.43 -11.50
N GLU A 181 -4.72 35.04 -11.89
CA GLU A 181 -4.50 36.48 -11.74
C GLU A 181 -5.46 37.34 -12.57
N ALA A 182 -5.89 36.85 -13.73
CA ALA A 182 -6.78 37.56 -14.64
C ALA A 182 -8.24 37.52 -14.17
N THR A 183 -8.72 36.37 -13.71
CA THR A 183 -10.11 36.21 -13.26
C THR A 183 -10.30 36.45 -11.77
N LYS A 184 -9.19 36.53 -11.00
CA LYS A 184 -9.15 36.53 -9.53
C LYS A 184 -9.87 35.36 -8.87
N LYS A 185 -10.23 34.33 -9.64
CA LYS A 185 -10.85 33.09 -9.16
C LYS A 185 -9.78 32.05 -8.89
N TRP A 186 -10.04 31.22 -7.89
CA TRP A 186 -9.25 30.02 -7.65
C TRP A 186 -9.71 28.91 -8.58
N GLY A 187 -8.75 28.12 -9.07
CA GLY A 187 -9.00 26.96 -9.91
C GLY A 187 -7.98 25.85 -9.66
N GLY A 188 -8.31 24.66 -10.15
CA GLY A 188 -7.55 23.44 -9.92
C GLY A 188 -8.10 22.60 -8.77
N ASN A 189 -7.34 21.64 -8.27
CA ASN A 189 -7.80 20.70 -7.26
C ASN A 189 -7.32 21.11 -5.85
N PRO A 190 -8.20 21.54 -4.92
CA PRO A 190 -7.79 21.96 -3.58
C PRO A 190 -7.01 20.89 -2.79
N SER A 191 -7.27 19.60 -3.03
CA SER A 191 -6.57 18.48 -2.36
C SER A 191 -5.10 18.31 -2.78
N VAL A 192 -4.75 18.85 -3.95
CA VAL A 192 -3.39 18.82 -4.50
C VAL A 192 -2.65 20.14 -4.24
N SER A 193 -3.22 21.01 -3.41
CA SER A 193 -2.57 22.25 -2.99
C SER A 193 -1.28 21.98 -2.18
N PRO A 194 -0.30 22.90 -2.24
CA PRO A 194 0.89 22.83 -1.39
C PRO A 194 0.57 22.75 0.10
N LEU A 195 -0.51 23.42 0.55
CA LEU A 195 -0.93 23.39 1.95
C LEU A 195 -1.31 21.98 2.40
N VAL A 196 -2.17 21.30 1.62
CA VAL A 196 -2.59 19.92 1.93
C VAL A 196 -1.39 18.98 1.85
N ALA A 197 -0.50 19.14 0.86
CA ALA A 197 0.70 18.34 0.74
C ALA A 197 1.64 18.49 1.97
N HIS A 198 1.92 19.72 2.40
CA HIS A 198 2.72 19.97 3.59
C HIS A 198 2.07 19.40 4.86
N TYR A 199 0.76 19.58 5.02
CA TYR A 199 0.04 19.03 6.17
C TYR A 199 0.12 17.50 6.22
N MET A 200 -0.10 16.82 5.09
CA MET A 200 0.01 15.37 4.97
C MET A 200 1.43 14.87 5.31
N ALA A 201 2.47 15.58 4.86
CA ALA A 201 3.86 15.24 5.17
C ALA A 201 4.15 15.36 6.67
N SER A 202 3.76 16.47 7.30
CA SER A 202 3.92 16.66 8.75
C SER A 202 3.09 15.66 9.56
N LEU A 203 1.86 15.37 9.12
CA LEU A 203 1.03 14.35 9.77
C LEU A 203 1.69 12.97 9.70
N LYS A 204 2.27 12.59 8.55
CA LYS A 204 3.00 11.32 8.40
C LYS A 204 4.11 11.20 9.45
N ARG A 205 4.88 12.26 9.67
CA ARG A 205 5.98 12.27 10.67
C ARG A 205 5.43 12.11 12.08
N ARG A 206 4.39 12.86 12.45
CA ARG A 206 3.73 12.71 13.76
C ARG A 206 3.20 11.30 13.98
N LYS A 207 2.59 10.69 12.97
CA LYS A 207 2.12 9.31 13.04
C LYS A 207 3.27 8.33 13.30
N ILE A 208 4.36 8.44 12.55
CA ILE A 208 5.57 7.64 12.76
C ILE A 208 6.14 7.85 14.17
N GLN A 209 6.23 9.09 14.64
CA GLN A 209 6.69 9.43 15.98
C GLN A 209 5.78 8.86 17.07
N SER A 210 4.47 8.77 16.83
CA SER A 210 3.51 8.12 17.72
C SER A 210 3.54 6.59 17.68
N GLY A 211 4.50 5.99 16.97
CA GLY A 211 4.67 4.54 16.86
C GLY A 211 3.79 3.90 15.79
N GLU A 212 3.19 4.67 14.88
CA GLU A 212 2.47 4.13 13.73
C GLU A 212 3.47 3.66 12.66
N THR A 213 3.28 2.47 12.10
CA THR A 213 4.18 1.95 11.06
C THR A 213 4.16 2.86 9.85
N ALA A 214 5.33 3.13 9.28
CA ALA A 214 5.43 3.80 8.00
C ALA A 214 4.66 3.01 6.92
N SER A 215 3.81 3.71 6.16
CA SER A 215 2.82 3.13 5.22
C SER A 215 3.42 2.34 4.04
N SER A 216 4.73 2.45 3.80
CA SER A 216 5.44 1.68 2.78
C SER A 216 6.06 0.41 3.37
N ALA A 217 5.60 -0.76 2.92
CA ALA A 217 6.21 -2.03 3.30
C ALA A 217 7.70 -2.08 2.91
N ARG A 218 8.56 -2.52 3.84
CA ARG A 218 10.00 -2.78 3.61
C ARG A 218 10.19 -3.88 2.58
N ALA A 219 11.25 -3.79 1.78
CA ALA A 219 11.60 -4.80 0.78
C ALA A 219 11.97 -6.14 1.43
N ILE A 220 11.44 -7.26 0.91
CA ILE A 220 12.01 -8.58 1.21
C ILE A 220 13.33 -8.72 0.43
N THR A 221 14.40 -9.22 1.06
CA THR A 221 15.70 -9.37 0.39
C THR A 221 15.93 -10.82 -0.06
N PRO A 222 16.79 -11.07 -1.07
CA PRO A 222 17.18 -12.42 -1.44
C PRO A 222 17.76 -13.23 -0.28
N ALA A 223 18.57 -12.60 0.58
CA ALA A 223 19.15 -13.25 1.76
C ALA A 223 18.08 -13.67 2.77
N MET A 224 17.03 -12.86 2.97
CA MET A 224 15.89 -13.27 3.81
C MET A 224 15.13 -14.44 3.19
N LEU A 225 14.94 -14.44 1.87
CA LEU A 225 14.32 -15.57 1.17
C LEU A 225 15.17 -16.84 1.35
N GLU A 226 16.49 -16.75 1.25
CA GLU A 226 17.41 -17.87 1.55
C GLU A 226 17.22 -18.41 2.97
N THR A 227 17.24 -17.54 3.99
CA THR A 227 17.01 -17.96 5.38
C THR A 227 15.64 -18.61 5.59
N LEU A 228 14.58 -18.08 4.96
CA LEU A 228 13.24 -18.68 5.01
C LEU A 228 13.19 -20.05 4.31
N TYR A 229 13.91 -20.19 3.20
CA TYR A 229 14.02 -21.43 2.44
C TYR A 229 14.73 -22.51 3.26
N ASP A 230 15.90 -22.20 3.81
CA ASP A 230 16.69 -23.12 4.63
C ASP A 230 15.90 -23.52 5.88
N PHE A 231 15.27 -22.56 6.55
CA PHE A 231 14.40 -22.85 7.69
C PHE A 231 13.30 -23.86 7.32
N ASN A 232 12.63 -23.69 6.17
CA ASN A 232 11.59 -24.62 5.73
C ASN A 232 12.11 -26.04 5.40
N HIS A 233 13.41 -26.18 5.11
CA HIS A 233 14.04 -27.45 4.70
C HIS A 233 14.74 -28.18 5.86
N GLU A 234 15.35 -27.45 6.80
CA GLU A 234 16.16 -28.03 7.88
C GLU A 234 15.34 -28.40 9.12
N ASN A 235 14.47 -27.51 9.62
CA ASN A 235 13.79 -27.67 10.92
C ASN A 235 12.32 -27.16 10.95
N GLY A 236 11.91 -26.35 9.97
CA GLY A 236 10.66 -25.59 9.97
C GLY A 236 9.37 -26.41 9.85
N ARG A 237 9.45 -27.73 9.65
CA ARG A 237 8.26 -28.60 9.71
C ARG A 237 7.81 -28.91 11.16
N SER A 238 8.72 -28.80 12.13
CA SER A 238 8.52 -29.35 13.49
C SER A 238 8.62 -28.33 14.62
N THR A 239 9.37 -27.23 14.44
CA THR A 239 9.56 -26.18 15.46
C THR A 239 8.90 -24.88 15.03
N MET A 240 7.94 -24.38 15.82
CA MET A 240 7.23 -23.13 15.56
C MET A 240 7.36 -22.22 16.77
N LYS A 241 7.61 -20.93 16.53
CA LYS A 241 7.70 -19.94 17.60
C LYS A 241 6.32 -19.32 17.87
N PRO A 242 5.93 -19.10 19.13
CA PRO A 242 4.68 -18.42 19.46
C PRO A 242 4.71 -16.97 18.98
N TYR A 243 3.56 -16.48 18.51
CA TYR A 243 3.31 -15.06 18.24
C TYR A 243 2.23 -14.54 19.19
N GLY A 244 2.59 -13.55 20.02
CA GLY A 244 1.69 -12.98 21.03
C GLY A 244 1.66 -13.75 22.37
N SER A 245 0.69 -13.43 23.22
CA SER A 245 0.54 -13.97 24.59
C SER A 245 -0.35 -15.23 24.69
N ALA A 246 -0.78 -15.80 23.56
CA ALA A 246 -1.53 -17.05 23.53
C ALA A 246 -0.61 -18.21 23.14
N GLU A 247 -0.93 -19.42 23.60
CA GLU A 247 -0.20 -20.65 23.23
C GLU A 247 0.07 -20.73 21.71
N PRO A 248 1.23 -21.25 21.26
CA PRO A 248 1.61 -21.29 19.86
C PRO A 248 0.59 -22.08 19.04
N LYS A 249 -0.41 -21.37 18.50
CA LYS A 249 -1.34 -21.94 17.52
C LYS A 249 -0.50 -22.30 16.30
N ARG A 250 -0.50 -23.58 15.92
CA ARG A 250 0.24 -24.11 14.77
C ARG A 250 -0.23 -23.39 13.49
N TRP A 251 0.40 -22.26 13.16
CA TRP A 251 -0.10 -21.35 12.11
C TRP A 251 0.10 -21.93 10.70
N SER A 252 1.08 -22.82 10.52
CA SER A 252 1.41 -23.50 9.27
C SER A 252 1.66 -25.00 9.40
N GLY A 253 1.31 -25.75 8.35
CA GLY A 253 1.83 -27.08 8.09
C GLY A 253 2.68 -27.12 6.81
N ALA A 254 2.90 -28.34 6.31
CA ALA A 254 3.75 -28.61 5.16
C ALA A 254 3.21 -28.00 3.85
N ARG A 255 1.88 -27.96 3.69
CA ARG A 255 1.19 -27.34 2.55
C ARG A 255 1.20 -25.83 2.66
N ALA A 256 0.86 -25.29 3.83
CA ALA A 256 0.90 -23.85 4.10
C ALA A 256 2.24 -23.21 3.75
N ARG A 257 3.34 -23.81 4.20
CA ARG A 257 4.68 -23.29 3.88
C ARG A 257 4.98 -23.32 2.38
N ARG A 258 4.60 -24.38 1.66
CA ARG A 258 4.80 -24.48 0.19
C ARG A 258 3.90 -23.52 -0.59
N LEU A 259 2.67 -23.33 -0.14
CA LEU A 259 1.73 -22.35 -0.69
C LEU A 259 2.34 -20.96 -0.58
N CYS A 260 2.68 -20.55 0.65
CA CYS A 260 3.33 -19.26 0.91
C CYS A 260 4.60 -19.10 0.08
N TRP A 261 5.48 -20.09 0.08
CA TRP A 261 6.73 -20.04 -0.66
C TRP A 261 6.54 -19.80 -2.17
N THR A 262 5.60 -20.53 -2.77
CA THR A 262 5.25 -20.36 -4.19
C THR A 262 4.66 -18.96 -4.45
N ALA A 263 3.75 -18.51 -3.59
CA ALA A 263 3.16 -17.17 -3.70
C ALA A 263 4.21 -16.05 -3.55
N TYR A 264 5.17 -16.22 -2.62
CA TYR A 264 6.26 -15.26 -2.41
C TYR A 264 7.11 -15.11 -3.65
N LEU A 265 7.54 -16.24 -4.23
CA LEU A 265 8.39 -16.23 -5.40
C LEU A 265 7.66 -15.70 -6.62
N ILE A 266 6.39 -16.06 -6.86
CA ILE A 266 5.62 -15.47 -7.97
C ILE A 266 5.44 -13.96 -7.77
N ALA A 267 5.08 -13.51 -6.56
CA ALA A 267 4.96 -12.07 -6.26
C ALA A 267 6.28 -11.32 -6.50
N PHE A 268 7.39 -11.94 -6.08
CA PHE A 268 8.73 -11.38 -6.15
C PHE A 268 9.28 -11.37 -7.57
N THR A 269 9.20 -12.48 -8.32
CA THR A 269 9.76 -12.56 -9.67
C THR A 269 8.93 -11.82 -10.70
N CYS A 270 7.60 -11.85 -10.59
CA CYS A 270 6.70 -11.22 -11.56
C CYS A 270 6.29 -9.78 -11.18
N LEU A 271 6.83 -9.26 -10.06
CA LEU A 271 6.51 -7.93 -9.52
C LEU A 271 5.00 -7.73 -9.29
N LEU A 272 4.31 -8.75 -8.80
CA LEU A 272 2.86 -8.73 -8.61
C LEU A 272 2.48 -8.27 -7.22
N ARG A 273 1.30 -7.65 -7.11
CA ARG A 273 0.67 -7.45 -5.81
C ARG A 273 0.16 -8.80 -5.29
N VAL A 274 0.11 -8.95 -3.98
CA VAL A 274 -0.36 -10.20 -3.36
C VAL A 274 -1.79 -10.54 -3.77
N ASP A 275 -2.69 -9.56 -3.91
CA ASP A 275 -4.06 -9.79 -4.38
C ASP A 275 -4.12 -10.30 -5.82
N GLU A 276 -3.21 -9.87 -6.69
CA GLU A 276 -3.06 -10.40 -8.05
C GLU A 276 -2.60 -11.86 -7.99
N VAL A 277 -1.61 -12.18 -7.13
CA VAL A 277 -1.09 -13.55 -6.98
C VAL A 277 -2.13 -14.52 -6.45
N LEU A 278 -2.87 -14.14 -5.40
CA LEU A 278 -3.84 -15.03 -4.76
C LEU A 278 -5.03 -15.36 -5.67
N LYS A 279 -5.29 -14.52 -6.67
CA LYS A 279 -6.35 -14.75 -7.67
C LYS A 279 -5.91 -15.59 -8.86
N ILE A 280 -4.63 -15.98 -8.95
CA ILE A 280 -4.13 -16.85 -10.02
C ILE A 280 -4.83 -18.20 -9.96
N GLN A 281 -5.34 -18.64 -11.10
CA GLN A 281 -5.95 -19.96 -11.28
C GLN A 281 -4.98 -20.96 -11.93
N ALA A 282 -5.23 -22.24 -11.71
CA ALA A 282 -4.36 -23.31 -12.20
C ALA A 282 -4.16 -23.29 -13.73
N HIS A 283 -5.18 -22.87 -14.50
CA HIS A 283 -5.15 -22.84 -15.97
C HIS A 283 -4.32 -21.68 -16.56
N GLU A 284 -3.97 -20.71 -15.72
CA GLU A 284 -3.19 -19.53 -16.08
C GLU A 284 -1.69 -19.77 -15.96
N ILE A 285 -1.30 -20.89 -15.35
CA ILE A 285 0.07 -21.36 -15.29
C ILE A 285 0.22 -22.54 -16.24
N ARG A 286 1.13 -22.40 -17.20
CA ARG A 286 1.40 -23.42 -18.23
C ARG A 286 2.88 -23.71 -18.28
N LEU A 287 3.23 -24.93 -18.66
CA LEU A 287 4.60 -25.24 -19.06
C LEU A 287 4.75 -24.90 -20.54
N ASP A 288 5.87 -24.26 -20.86
CA ASP A 288 6.26 -24.02 -22.24
C ASP A 288 6.50 -25.37 -22.94
N PRO A 289 5.90 -25.64 -24.11
CA PRO A 289 6.19 -26.87 -24.86
C PRO A 289 7.63 -26.94 -25.38
N ASP A 290 8.26 -25.79 -25.61
CA ASP A 290 9.57 -25.69 -26.27
C ASP A 290 10.73 -25.50 -25.27
N SER A 291 10.42 -25.31 -23.98
CA SER A 291 11.41 -25.12 -22.93
C SER A 291 10.91 -25.57 -21.55
N ASP A 292 11.80 -25.69 -20.56
CA ASP A 292 11.39 -25.99 -19.17
C ASP A 292 10.79 -24.75 -18.45
N ALA A 293 10.39 -23.71 -19.18
CA ALA A 293 9.85 -22.49 -18.61
C ALA A 293 8.41 -22.67 -18.12
N LEU A 294 8.10 -21.99 -17.03
CA LEU A 294 6.76 -21.79 -16.53
C LEU A 294 6.23 -20.46 -17.08
N ILE A 295 5.14 -20.51 -17.83
CA ILE A 295 4.44 -19.35 -18.38
C ILE A 295 3.30 -19.00 -17.41
N VAL A 296 3.36 -17.81 -16.82
CA VAL A 296 2.28 -17.27 -15.98
C VAL A 296 1.57 -16.17 -16.75
N THR A 297 0.31 -16.42 -17.09
CA THR A 297 -0.62 -15.41 -17.60
C THR A 297 -1.45 -14.84 -16.45
N LEU A 298 -1.96 -13.62 -16.60
CA LEU A 298 -2.86 -13.02 -15.62
C LEU A 298 -4.20 -12.72 -16.29
N PRO A 299 -5.32 -12.95 -15.61
CA PRO A 299 -6.65 -12.64 -16.13
C PRO A 299 -6.92 -11.13 -16.12
N PHE A 300 -6.31 -10.41 -15.17
CA PHE A 300 -6.42 -8.96 -15.02
C PHE A 300 -5.15 -8.38 -14.39
N ARG A 301 -4.88 -7.09 -14.68
CA ARG A 301 -3.86 -6.30 -13.98
C ARG A 301 -4.41 -4.94 -13.61
N LYS A 302 -4.21 -4.54 -12.35
CA LYS A 302 -4.69 -3.24 -11.86
C LYS A 302 -4.07 -2.05 -12.62
N THR A 303 -2.91 -2.23 -13.23
CA THR A 303 -2.16 -1.15 -13.93
C THR A 303 -2.25 -1.20 -15.46
N GLN A 304 -2.94 -2.18 -16.04
CA GLN A 304 -3.13 -2.34 -17.48
C GLN A 304 -4.58 -2.75 -17.74
N GLN A 305 -5.48 -1.78 -17.73
CA GLN A 305 -6.93 -1.99 -17.81
C GLN A 305 -7.44 -2.21 -19.25
N TYR A 306 -6.62 -1.96 -20.28
CA TYR A 306 -7.03 -1.97 -21.70
C TYR A 306 -6.05 -2.71 -22.65
N GLY A 307 -5.02 -3.37 -22.12
CA GLY A 307 -3.99 -4.04 -22.92
C GLY A 307 -3.95 -5.53 -22.65
N GLU A 308 -3.52 -6.31 -23.64
CA GLU A 308 -3.12 -7.70 -23.43
C GLU A 308 -1.94 -7.72 -22.44
N ILE A 309 -2.09 -8.47 -21.36
CA ILE A 309 -1.04 -8.62 -20.36
C ILE A 309 -0.03 -9.61 -20.91
N GLU A 310 1.17 -9.12 -21.21
CA GLU A 310 2.27 -9.98 -21.64
C GLU A 310 2.55 -11.08 -20.60
N PRO A 311 2.71 -12.34 -21.03
CA PRO A 311 2.97 -13.45 -20.13
C PRO A 311 4.34 -13.34 -19.44
N PHE A 312 4.43 -13.86 -18.22
CA PHE A 312 5.69 -14.00 -17.49
C PHE A 312 6.33 -15.35 -17.79
N TYR A 313 7.52 -15.33 -18.38
CA TYR A 313 8.33 -16.52 -18.61
C TYR A 313 9.31 -16.73 -17.46
N LEU A 314 9.09 -17.78 -16.65
CA LEU A 314 9.91 -18.11 -15.50
C LEU A 314 10.73 -19.37 -15.77
N TYR A 315 12.04 -19.23 -15.78
CA TYR A 315 12.96 -20.34 -16.03
C TYR A 315 13.43 -21.01 -14.73
N PRO A 316 13.71 -22.32 -14.74
CA PRO A 316 14.32 -23.00 -13.60
C PRO A 316 15.71 -22.42 -13.33
N LEU A 317 15.98 -22.10 -12.06
CA LEU A 317 17.30 -21.63 -11.62
C LEU A 317 18.18 -22.79 -11.14
N SER A 318 19.49 -22.58 -11.11
CA SER A 318 20.49 -23.55 -10.62
C SER A 318 20.26 -23.98 -9.17
N ALA A 319 20.80 -25.15 -8.78
CA ALA A 319 20.65 -25.69 -7.42
C ALA A 319 21.00 -24.67 -6.32
N GLU A 320 22.08 -23.91 -6.50
CA GLU A 320 22.55 -22.84 -5.60
C GLU A 320 21.53 -21.72 -5.37
N GLN A 321 20.62 -21.50 -6.34
CA GLN A 321 19.57 -20.48 -6.26
C GLN A 321 18.19 -21.09 -6.05
N ALA A 322 18.11 -22.23 -5.36
CA ALA A 322 16.86 -22.88 -4.97
C ALA A 322 15.87 -21.94 -4.29
N HIS A 323 16.40 -21.12 -3.39
CA HIS A 323 15.64 -20.16 -2.62
C HIS A 323 15.03 -19.02 -3.46
N LEU A 324 15.35 -18.91 -4.75
CA LEU A 324 14.78 -17.92 -5.67
C LEU A 324 14.06 -18.55 -6.86
N CYS A 325 13.92 -19.88 -6.92
CA CYS A 325 13.41 -20.56 -8.11
C CYS A 325 11.88 -20.74 -8.06
N PRO A 326 11.09 -19.92 -8.79
CA PRO A 326 9.62 -20.05 -8.79
C PRO A 326 9.16 -21.37 -9.41
N VAL A 327 9.88 -21.90 -10.40
CA VAL A 327 9.55 -23.17 -11.07
C VAL A 327 9.61 -24.35 -10.10
N ARG A 328 10.67 -24.42 -9.29
CA ARG A 328 10.81 -25.48 -8.27
C ARG A 328 9.76 -25.33 -7.17
N ALA A 329 9.54 -24.12 -6.66
CA ALA A 329 8.51 -23.88 -5.67
C ALA A 329 7.11 -24.29 -6.18
N TYR A 330 6.77 -23.90 -7.41
CA TYR A 330 5.53 -24.31 -8.06
C TYR A 330 5.40 -25.83 -8.20
N ALA A 331 6.46 -26.52 -8.65
CA ALA A 331 6.46 -27.97 -8.78
C ALA A 331 6.24 -28.68 -7.43
N GLU A 332 6.91 -28.22 -6.37
CA GLU A 332 6.72 -28.73 -5.02
C GLU A 332 5.30 -28.48 -4.50
N TRP A 333 4.75 -27.28 -4.76
CA TRP A 333 3.39 -26.94 -4.38
C TRP A 333 2.38 -27.81 -5.10
N LEU A 334 2.49 -27.96 -6.42
CA LEU A 334 1.60 -28.79 -7.23
C LEU A 334 1.65 -30.26 -6.78
N SER A 335 2.83 -30.75 -6.42
CA SER A 335 3.00 -32.11 -5.88
C SER A 335 2.31 -32.28 -4.52
N ALA A 336 2.36 -31.28 -3.65
CA ALA A 336 1.76 -31.33 -2.31
C ALA A 336 0.25 -31.04 -2.28
N SER A 337 -0.23 -30.16 -3.17
CA SER A 337 -1.61 -29.70 -3.23
C SER A 337 -2.50 -30.58 -4.11
N LYS A 338 -1.92 -31.20 -5.14
CA LYS A 338 -2.64 -31.94 -6.20
C LYS A 338 -3.74 -31.14 -6.89
N ILE A 339 -3.66 -29.80 -6.84
CA ILE A 339 -4.60 -28.92 -7.55
C ILE A 339 -4.46 -29.16 -9.06
N ARG A 340 -5.60 -29.15 -9.76
CA ARG A 340 -5.68 -29.30 -11.22
C ARG A 340 -6.55 -28.23 -11.88
N SER A 341 -7.45 -27.61 -11.12
CA SER A 341 -8.41 -26.60 -11.56
C SER A 341 -8.73 -25.65 -10.40
N GLY A 342 -9.35 -24.51 -10.70
CA GLY A 342 -9.70 -23.48 -9.71
C GLY A 342 -8.50 -22.64 -9.27
N TYR A 343 -8.65 -21.96 -8.13
CA TYR A 343 -7.60 -21.11 -7.57
C TYR A 343 -6.35 -21.89 -7.17
N LEU A 344 -5.18 -21.37 -7.56
CA LEU A 344 -3.89 -21.97 -7.23
C LEU A 344 -3.54 -21.83 -5.74
N PHE A 345 -4.07 -20.78 -5.09
CA PHE A 345 -3.83 -20.44 -3.69
C PHE A 345 -5.14 -20.45 -2.89
N PRO A 346 -5.75 -21.62 -2.67
CA PRO A 346 -6.99 -21.72 -1.91
C PRO A 346 -6.73 -21.45 -0.42
N LYS A 347 -7.81 -21.17 0.31
CA LYS A 347 -7.75 -21.05 1.77
C LYS A 347 -7.23 -22.34 2.43
N ILE A 348 -6.42 -22.17 3.46
CA ILE A 348 -5.92 -23.28 4.30
C ILE A 348 -6.70 -23.28 5.60
N GLY A 349 -7.37 -24.40 5.87
CA GLY A 349 -8.08 -24.63 7.11
C GLY A 349 -7.24 -25.30 8.19
N ALA A 350 -7.89 -25.62 9.31
CA ALA A 350 -7.26 -26.32 10.41
C ALA A 350 -6.59 -27.63 9.97
N GLY A 351 -5.41 -27.92 10.53
CA GLY A 351 -4.67 -29.14 10.22
C GLY A 351 -4.04 -29.18 8.83
N ASP A 352 -3.78 -28.02 8.21
CA ASP A 352 -3.10 -27.93 6.90
C ASP A 352 -3.93 -28.55 5.75
N LYS A 353 -5.26 -28.48 5.90
CA LYS A 353 -6.25 -28.94 4.90
C LYS A 353 -6.55 -27.82 3.91
N LEU A 354 -6.52 -28.14 2.62
CA LEU A 354 -6.93 -27.22 1.56
C LEU A 354 -8.45 -27.14 1.48
N MET A 355 -8.98 -25.93 1.45
CA MET A 355 -10.41 -25.66 1.33
C MET A 355 -10.75 -25.36 -0.12
N THR A 356 -10.75 -26.38 -0.98
CA THR A 356 -11.01 -26.25 -2.43
C THR A 356 -12.50 -26.27 -2.79
N ASP A 357 -13.35 -26.76 -1.88
CA ASP A 357 -14.78 -27.01 -2.17
C ASP A 357 -15.58 -25.73 -2.44
N LYS A 358 -15.11 -24.59 -1.95
CA LYS A 358 -15.77 -23.28 -2.12
C LYS A 358 -15.29 -22.49 -3.34
N ASP A 359 -14.24 -22.97 -4.02
CA ASP A 359 -13.54 -22.24 -5.08
C ASP A 359 -13.27 -20.77 -4.71
N GLU A 360 -12.74 -20.56 -3.51
CA GLU A 360 -12.39 -19.23 -2.98
C GLU A 360 -10.88 -19.14 -2.76
N PRO A 361 -10.22 -18.06 -3.20
CA PRO A 361 -8.82 -17.82 -2.93
C PRO A 361 -8.62 -17.48 -1.45
N MET A 362 -7.41 -17.70 -0.95
CA MET A 362 -6.98 -17.15 0.33
C MET A 362 -7.09 -15.62 0.32
N SER A 363 -7.50 -15.03 1.45
CA SER A 363 -7.56 -13.57 1.57
C SER A 363 -6.17 -12.95 1.79
N SER A 364 -6.01 -11.67 1.42
CA SER A 364 -4.74 -10.96 1.64
C SER A 364 -4.40 -10.78 3.12
N SER A 365 -5.39 -10.75 4.01
CA SER A 365 -5.19 -10.67 5.46
C SER A 365 -4.65 -11.97 6.03
N GLU A 366 -5.22 -13.12 5.64
CA GLU A 366 -4.72 -14.45 6.00
C GLU A 366 -3.29 -14.66 5.49
N PHE A 367 -3.02 -14.31 4.22
CA PHE A 367 -1.68 -14.36 3.68
C PHE A 367 -0.70 -13.49 4.45
N LEU A 368 -1.09 -12.27 4.82
CA LEU A 368 -0.24 -11.35 5.57
C LEU A 368 0.06 -11.87 6.98
N GLU A 369 -0.92 -12.46 7.65
CA GLU A 369 -0.72 -13.11 8.95
C GLU A 369 0.28 -14.26 8.83
N MET A 370 0.11 -15.13 7.84
CA MET A 370 1.03 -16.23 7.54
C MET A 370 2.45 -15.73 7.26
N PHE A 371 2.59 -14.68 6.46
CA PHE A 371 3.88 -14.09 6.16
C PHE A 371 4.58 -13.51 7.39
N ARG A 372 3.84 -12.79 8.23
CA ARG A 372 4.40 -12.24 9.48
C ARG A 372 4.85 -13.34 10.43
N ASN A 373 4.07 -14.41 10.56
CA ASN A 373 4.45 -15.57 11.36
C ASN A 373 5.71 -16.26 10.80
N HIS A 374 5.84 -16.33 9.46
CA HIS A 374 7.03 -16.90 8.82
C HIS A 374 8.29 -16.07 9.07
N LEU A 375 8.17 -14.73 9.15
CA LEU A 375 9.28 -13.86 9.53
C LEU A 375 9.71 -14.07 10.99
N ILE A 376 8.76 -14.30 11.89
CA ILE A 376 9.04 -14.57 13.31
C ILE A 376 9.78 -15.89 13.50
N ASP A 377 9.45 -16.91 12.70
CA ASP A 377 10.16 -18.19 12.74
C ASP A 377 11.69 -18.02 12.57
N ILE A 378 12.09 -17.06 11.72
CA ILE A 378 13.50 -16.70 11.46
C ILE A 378 13.97 -15.47 12.24
N GLU A 379 13.26 -15.09 13.31
CA GLU A 379 13.64 -14.00 14.23
C GLU A 379 13.71 -12.61 13.60
N ILE A 380 12.92 -12.38 12.56
CA ILE A 380 12.78 -11.07 11.94
C ILE A 380 11.51 -10.38 12.45
N ASP A 381 11.65 -9.12 12.87
CA ASP A 381 10.51 -8.27 13.21
C ASP A 381 9.56 -8.17 11.99
N PRO A 382 8.31 -8.68 12.10
CA PRO A 382 7.37 -8.67 11.00
C PRO A 382 6.73 -7.30 10.75
N TYR A 383 6.84 -6.37 11.71
CA TYR A 383 6.13 -5.10 11.72
C TYR A 383 6.37 -4.22 10.47
N PRO A 384 7.60 -4.03 9.94
CA PRO A 384 7.84 -3.20 8.77
C PRO A 384 7.44 -3.87 7.44
N TYR A 385 6.98 -5.12 7.45
CA TYR A 385 6.66 -5.89 6.24
C TYR A 385 5.14 -5.97 5.99
N GLY A 386 4.78 -6.03 4.70
CA GLY A 386 3.40 -5.95 4.23
C GLY A 386 3.20 -6.58 2.85
N THR A 387 2.00 -6.46 2.30
CA THR A 387 1.62 -7.06 1.00
C THR A 387 2.43 -6.52 -0.19
N HIS A 388 3.11 -5.38 -0.04
CA HIS A 388 3.99 -4.81 -1.07
C HIS A 388 5.47 -5.19 -0.91
N SER A 389 5.84 -5.92 0.15
CA SER A 389 7.24 -6.29 0.41
C SER A 389 7.87 -7.11 -0.71
N PHE A 390 7.10 -8.03 -1.31
CA PHE A 390 7.58 -8.89 -2.40
C PHE A 390 7.77 -8.14 -3.70
N ARG A 391 6.79 -7.34 -4.13
CA ARG A 391 6.90 -6.51 -5.34
C ARG A 391 8.09 -5.53 -5.24
N ARG A 392 8.28 -4.91 -4.08
CA ARG A 392 9.42 -4.03 -3.80
C ARG A 392 10.74 -4.79 -3.83
N GLY A 393 10.82 -5.89 -3.08
CA GLY A 393 12.01 -6.75 -3.03
C GLY A 393 12.41 -7.29 -4.40
N GLY A 394 11.43 -7.71 -5.20
CA GLY A 394 11.63 -8.17 -6.57
C GLY A 394 12.18 -7.08 -7.47
N CYS A 395 11.65 -5.85 -7.37
CA CYS A 395 12.15 -4.72 -8.13
C CYS A 395 13.62 -4.41 -7.78
N GLN A 396 13.95 -4.41 -6.48
CA GLN A 396 15.32 -4.23 -6.01
C GLN A 396 16.23 -5.38 -6.43
N TYR A 397 15.74 -6.63 -6.40
CA TYR A 397 16.48 -7.80 -6.86
C TYR A 397 16.83 -7.72 -8.34
N LEU A 398 15.85 -7.42 -9.20
CA LEU A 398 16.07 -7.29 -10.63
C LEU A 398 17.05 -6.15 -10.93
N HIS A 399 16.94 -5.02 -10.23
CA HIS A 399 17.82 -3.88 -10.44
C HIS A 399 19.25 -4.10 -9.90
N ILE A 400 19.39 -4.50 -8.63
CA ILE A 400 20.67 -4.54 -7.94
C ILE A 400 21.42 -5.84 -8.26
N TYR A 401 20.76 -6.98 -8.18
CA TYR A 401 21.40 -8.30 -8.29
C TYR A 401 21.41 -8.81 -9.74
N ARG A 402 20.30 -8.64 -10.47
CA ARG A 402 20.23 -9.02 -11.89
C ARG A 402 20.70 -7.92 -12.84
N ARG A 403 20.89 -6.70 -12.34
CA ARG A 403 21.41 -5.54 -13.09
C ARG A 403 20.55 -5.20 -14.31
N TRP A 404 19.24 -5.44 -14.20
CA TRP A 404 18.31 -5.07 -15.27
C TRP A 404 18.21 -3.55 -15.37
N PRO A 405 18.25 -2.99 -16.59
CA PRO A 405 17.86 -1.61 -16.83
C PRO A 405 16.46 -1.35 -16.28
N ILE A 406 16.25 -0.16 -15.72
CA ILE A 406 14.95 0.30 -15.18
C ILE A 406 13.83 0.14 -16.24
N ARG A 407 14.13 0.39 -17.52
CA ARG A 407 13.22 0.20 -18.65
C ARG A 407 12.71 -1.23 -18.76
N ASP A 408 13.60 -2.21 -18.65
CA ASP A 408 13.26 -3.63 -18.79
C ASP A 408 12.44 -4.10 -17.58
N ILE A 409 12.75 -3.58 -16.39
CA ILE A 409 11.96 -3.81 -15.18
C ILE A 409 10.54 -3.23 -15.34
N CYS A 410 10.40 -2.03 -15.92
CA CYS A 410 9.08 -1.46 -16.22
C CYS A 410 8.29 -2.31 -17.21
N GLN A 411 8.94 -2.76 -18.29
CA GLN A 411 8.31 -3.61 -19.29
C GLN A 411 7.84 -4.93 -18.67
N TRP A 412 8.71 -5.60 -17.92
CA TRP A 412 8.40 -6.83 -17.18
C TRP A 412 7.28 -6.62 -16.16
N GLY A 413 7.37 -5.56 -15.37
CA GLY A 413 6.37 -5.18 -14.37
C GLY A 413 5.03 -4.69 -14.95
N GLY A 414 4.90 -4.60 -16.29
CA GLY A 414 3.76 -4.05 -17.01
C GLY A 414 3.37 -2.66 -16.53
N TRP A 415 4.38 -1.83 -16.27
CA TRP A 415 4.23 -0.41 -15.99
C TRP A 415 4.19 0.33 -17.33
N SER A 416 3.19 1.19 -17.54
CA SER A 416 3.08 1.94 -18.79
C SER A 416 4.28 2.88 -18.95
N THR A 417 4.68 3.17 -20.19
CA THR A 417 5.77 4.13 -20.45
C THR A 417 5.40 5.58 -20.12
N GLY A 418 4.10 5.87 -19.93
CA GLY A 418 3.60 7.13 -19.39
C GLY A 418 3.60 7.20 -17.86
N PHE A 419 4.14 6.21 -17.16
CA PHE A 419 4.36 6.29 -15.71
C PHE A 419 5.33 7.41 -15.37
N SER A 420 5.03 8.19 -14.33
CA SER A 420 6.04 9.04 -13.70
C SER A 420 7.19 8.17 -13.21
N SER A 421 8.42 8.49 -13.62
CA SER A 421 9.66 7.83 -13.22
C SER A 421 9.80 7.69 -11.70
N LEU A 422 9.13 8.56 -10.95
CA LEU A 422 9.03 8.55 -9.50
C LEU A 422 8.41 7.28 -8.92
N THR A 423 7.52 6.59 -9.64
CA THR A 423 6.87 5.40 -9.07
C THR A 423 7.82 4.21 -8.99
N ILE A 424 8.68 4.01 -9.99
CA ILE A 424 9.70 2.95 -9.91
C ILE A 424 10.76 3.29 -8.87
N VAL A 425 11.14 4.57 -8.75
CA VAL A 425 12.06 5.05 -7.70
C VAL A 425 11.52 4.70 -6.32
N LYS A 426 10.21 4.81 -6.07
CA LYS A 426 9.61 4.40 -4.80
C LYS A 426 9.80 2.92 -4.50
N TYR A 427 9.85 2.03 -5.49
CA TYR A 427 10.15 0.61 -5.26
C TYR A 427 11.65 0.35 -5.08
N LEU A 428 12.51 1.19 -5.66
CA LEU A 428 13.95 1.07 -5.55
C LEU A 428 14.53 1.71 -4.28
N ILE A 429 13.90 2.78 -3.78
CA ILE A 429 14.39 3.61 -2.67
C ILE A 429 13.24 3.83 -1.67
N SER A 430 13.48 3.50 -0.41
CA SER A 430 12.57 3.80 0.71
C SER A 430 13.35 4.07 1.98
N SER A 431 12.87 5.02 2.78
CA SER A 431 13.39 5.30 4.12
C SER A 431 13.31 4.10 5.06
N ASN A 432 12.43 3.14 4.75
CA ASN A 432 12.27 1.93 5.57
C ASN A 432 13.25 0.83 5.19
N ASP A 433 13.90 0.91 4.03
CA ASP A 433 14.83 -0.12 3.57
C ASP A 433 16.19 0.08 4.26
N SER A 434 16.85 -1.02 4.61
CA SER A 434 18.18 -0.95 5.23
C SER A 434 19.22 -0.58 4.17
N PRO A 435 20.17 0.33 4.47
CA PRO A 435 21.22 0.67 3.52
C PRO A 435 22.05 -0.58 3.21
N MET A 436 22.12 -0.92 1.91
CA MET A 436 22.90 -2.07 1.42
C MET A 436 24.42 -1.87 1.50
N VAL A 437 24.85 -0.61 1.66
CA VAL A 437 26.25 -0.19 1.67
C VAL A 437 26.44 0.80 2.81
N GLN A 438 27.47 0.61 3.63
CA GLN A 438 27.80 1.59 4.65
C GLN A 438 28.31 2.87 4.00
N ARG A 439 27.99 4.03 4.58
CA ARG A 439 28.31 5.33 3.96
C ARG A 439 29.80 5.50 3.65
N ARG A 440 30.68 4.95 4.48
CA ARG A 440 32.15 4.99 4.29
C ARG A 440 32.63 4.22 3.06
N ASP A 441 31.85 3.26 2.56
CA ASP A 441 32.26 2.36 1.48
C ASP A 441 31.88 2.88 0.09
N PHE A 442 31.15 4.01 -0.04
CA PHE A 442 30.74 4.53 -1.34
C PHE A 442 31.91 5.02 -2.20
N PHE A 443 32.96 5.57 -1.58
CA PHE A 443 34.16 6.07 -2.25
C PHE A 443 35.44 5.41 -1.74
N ASN A 444 35.31 4.26 -1.05
CA ASN A 444 36.48 3.53 -0.59
C ASN A 444 37.10 2.75 -1.77
N PRO A 445 38.29 3.14 -2.28
CA PRO A 445 38.93 2.44 -3.40
C PRO A 445 39.37 1.01 -3.02
N ASP A 446 39.53 0.74 -1.72
CA ASP A 446 39.94 -0.57 -1.19
C ASP A 446 38.72 -1.47 -0.88
N ARG A 447 37.52 -1.08 -1.32
CA ARG A 447 36.32 -1.89 -1.11
C ARG A 447 36.47 -3.23 -1.82
N ALA A 448 36.28 -4.32 -1.06
CA ALA A 448 36.30 -5.67 -1.62
C ALA A 448 35.31 -5.80 -2.81
N LEU A 449 35.81 -6.32 -3.93
CA LEU A 449 35.01 -6.60 -5.12
C LEU A 449 33.86 -7.54 -4.75
N GLN A 450 32.65 -7.24 -5.20
CA GLN A 450 31.55 -8.19 -5.10
C GLN A 450 31.84 -9.44 -5.95
N LEU A 451 31.39 -10.60 -5.45
CA LEU A 451 31.32 -11.85 -6.20
C LEU A 451 30.79 -11.59 -7.62
N LYS A 452 31.46 -12.18 -8.63
CA LYS A 452 31.01 -12.10 -10.02
C LYS A 452 29.57 -12.62 -10.11
N CYS A 453 28.72 -11.88 -10.80
CA CYS A 453 27.41 -12.39 -11.17
C CYS A 453 27.57 -13.64 -12.04
N MET A 454 27.01 -14.77 -11.60
CA MET A 454 27.10 -16.07 -12.30
C MET A 454 26.50 -16.05 -13.71
N TYR A 455 25.57 -15.12 -13.99
CA TYR A 455 24.87 -15.04 -15.28
C TYR A 455 25.55 -14.10 -16.28
N CYS A 456 25.88 -12.88 -15.86
CA CYS A 456 26.46 -11.89 -16.76
C CYS A 456 27.98 -11.77 -16.65
N GLY A 457 28.62 -12.51 -15.73
CA GLY A 457 30.06 -12.49 -15.48
C GLY A 457 30.58 -11.16 -14.93
N ARG A 458 29.71 -10.15 -14.72
CA ARG A 458 30.09 -8.83 -14.24
C ARG A 458 30.36 -8.89 -12.73
N SER A 459 31.52 -8.38 -12.31
CA SER A 459 31.84 -7.99 -10.94
C SER A 459 31.94 -6.47 -10.89
N CYS A 460 31.29 -5.78 -9.93
CA CYS A 460 31.64 -4.39 -9.57
C CYS A 460 30.67 -3.79 -8.52
N ASN A 461 31.25 -3.01 -7.58
CA ASN A 461 30.67 -1.79 -6.99
C ASN A 461 31.71 -0.65 -7.08
N CYS A 462 32.25 -0.51 -8.30
CA CYS A 462 33.41 0.24 -8.77
C CYS A 462 34.73 -0.50 -8.51
N ALA A 463 35.45 -0.85 -9.58
CA ALA A 463 36.87 -0.57 -9.61
C ALA A 463 37.02 0.86 -10.14
#